data_AF-A0A0B6XB64-F1
#
_entry.id   AF-A0A0B6XB64-F1
#
_cell.length_a   1.000
_cell.length_b   1.000
_cell.length_c   1.000
_cell.angle_alpha   90.00
_cell.angle_beta   90.00
_cell.angle_gamma   90.00
#
_symmetry.space_group_name_H-M   'P 1'
#
loop_
_entity.id
_entity.type
_entity.pdbx_description
1 polymer ?
#
loop_
_entity_poly.entity_id
_entity_poly.type
_entity_poly.pdbx_seq_one_letter_code
_entity_poly.pdbx_strand_id
1 'polypeptide(L)'
;MMLSDKKQKLVSESSRQLNALGINHTIDSCGTITVQTKQGKVIYYPTKNKIQYKGTVTAGGLNNVKNLVESLGLAGEVIPQQNKPDEITLRDYFAAQALAALVINTRLLPIIDEGWSISLAKEAYKMADGMLKARGNNNG
;
A
#
# COMPACT_ATOMS: atom_id res chain seq x y z
N MET A 1 23.55 10.41 0.78
CA MET A 1 23.24 11.82 0.42
C MET A 1 21.86 12.12 0.97
N MET A 2 21.72 13.00 1.97
CA MET A 2 20.40 13.38 2.51
C MET A 2 19.69 14.35 1.56
N LEU A 3 18.36 14.23 1.44
CA LEU A 3 17.53 15.19 0.76
C LEU A 3 17.57 16.52 1.52
N SER A 4 17.52 17.66 0.80
CA SER A 4 17.32 18.94 1.47
C SER A 4 15.93 19.01 2.09
N ASP A 5 15.76 19.74 3.18
CA ASP A 5 14.51 19.85 3.94
C ASP A 5 13.30 20.17 3.06
N LYS A 6 13.48 21.07 2.08
CA LYS A 6 12.45 21.44 1.11
C LYS A 6 12.03 20.25 0.22
N LYS A 7 12.99 19.45 -0.23
CA LYS A 7 12.70 18.25 -1.03
C LYS A 7 11.99 17.20 -0.19
N GLN A 8 12.47 16.97 1.04
CA GLN A 8 11.86 16.00 1.94
C GLN A 8 10.41 16.37 2.27
N LYS A 9 10.13 17.66 2.50
CA LYS A 9 8.76 18.14 2.74
C LYS A 9 7.81 17.83 1.58
N LEU A 10 8.23 18.10 0.33
CA LEU A 10 7.43 17.82 -0.87
C LEU A 10 7.16 16.33 -1.08
N VAL A 11 8.17 15.50 -0.83
CA VAL A 11 8.06 14.03 -0.92
C VAL A 11 7.11 13.50 0.14
N SER A 12 7.26 13.94 1.39
CA SER A 12 6.38 13.54 2.51
C SER A 12 4.93 13.97 2.28
N GLU A 13 4.69 15.18 1.77
CA GLU A 13 3.35 15.67 1.46
C GLU A 13 2.70 14.88 0.32
N SER A 14 3.45 14.64 -0.75
CA SER A 14 2.98 13.82 -1.87
C SER A 14 2.68 12.38 -1.44
N SER A 15 3.54 11.79 -0.61
CA SER A 15 3.35 10.46 -0.03
C SER A 15 2.09 10.39 0.83
N ARG A 16 1.91 11.35 1.73
CA ARG A 16 0.72 11.43 2.60
C ARG A 16 -0.56 11.52 1.76
N GLN A 17 -0.57 12.34 0.72
CA GLN A 17 -1.73 12.49 -0.17
C GLN A 17 -2.01 11.21 -0.97
N LEU A 18 -0.99 10.51 -1.47
CA LEU A 18 -1.17 9.22 -2.14
C LEU A 18 -1.71 8.15 -1.19
N ASN A 19 -1.21 8.10 0.05
CA ASN A 19 -1.72 7.19 1.07
C ASN A 19 -3.20 7.48 1.41
N ALA A 20 -3.58 8.76 1.52
CA ALA A 20 -4.96 9.16 1.74
C ALA A 20 -5.90 8.74 0.59
N LEU A 21 -5.35 8.58 -0.62
CA LEU A 21 -6.06 8.08 -1.80
C LEU A 21 -6.03 6.55 -1.93
N GLY A 22 -5.43 5.84 -0.97
CA GLY A 22 -5.26 4.38 -1.02
C GLY A 22 -4.27 3.91 -2.08
N ILE A 23 -3.39 4.80 -2.58
CA ILE A 23 -2.39 4.49 -3.60
C ILE A 23 -1.09 4.05 -2.92
N ASN A 24 -0.84 2.74 -2.92
CA ASN A 24 0.42 2.18 -2.46
C ASN A 24 1.58 2.61 -3.35
N HIS A 25 2.68 3.03 -2.72
CA HIS A 25 3.85 3.54 -3.42
C HIS A 25 5.14 3.28 -2.62
N THR A 26 6.26 3.31 -3.32
CA THR A 26 7.60 3.27 -2.72
C THR A 26 8.34 4.58 -2.98
N ILE A 27 9.26 4.94 -2.08
CA ILE A 27 10.06 6.16 -2.18
C ILE A 27 11.53 5.75 -2.20
N ASP A 28 12.27 6.21 -3.20
CA ASP A 28 13.72 5.98 -3.26
C ASP A 28 14.50 7.01 -2.41
N SER A 29 15.79 6.76 -2.23
CA SER A 29 16.69 7.67 -1.48
C SER A 29 16.81 9.07 -2.10
N CYS A 30 16.40 9.23 -3.37
CA CYS A 30 16.41 10.48 -4.11
C CYS A 30 15.06 11.23 -4.04
N GLY A 31 14.06 10.70 -3.34
CA GLY A 31 12.72 11.29 -3.21
C GLY A 31 11.81 11.07 -4.42
N THR A 32 12.14 10.11 -5.28
CA THR A 32 11.26 9.66 -6.36
C THR A 32 10.21 8.72 -5.79
N ILE A 33 8.95 8.94 -6.18
CA ILE A 33 7.83 8.11 -5.77
C ILE A 33 7.49 7.15 -6.91
N THR A 34 7.39 5.86 -6.62
CA THR A 34 7.03 4.81 -7.57
C THR A 34 5.67 4.22 -7.20
N VAL A 35 4.75 4.17 -8.15
CA VAL A 35 3.44 3.50 -8.03
C VAL A 35 3.38 2.32 -8.99
N GLN A 36 2.99 1.15 -8.48
CA GLN A 36 2.79 -0.04 -9.31
C GLN A 36 1.33 -0.16 -9.73
N THR A 37 1.08 -0.16 -11.04
CA THR A 37 -0.24 -0.34 -11.64
C THR A 37 -0.31 -1.67 -12.39
N LYS A 38 -1.52 -2.15 -12.72
CA LYS A 38 -1.76 -3.35 -13.53
C LYS A 38 -1.10 -3.23 -14.90
N GLN A 39 -1.04 -2.01 -15.43
CA GLN A 39 -0.52 -1.71 -16.76
C GLN A 39 0.93 -1.21 -16.74
N GLY A 40 1.61 -1.29 -15.60
CA GLY A 40 3.04 -0.99 -15.46
C GLY A 40 3.36 0.02 -14.34
N LYS A 41 4.63 0.42 -14.30
CA LYS A 41 5.14 1.32 -13.26
C LYS A 41 4.94 2.79 -13.65
N VAL A 42 4.37 3.58 -12.74
CA VAL A 42 4.30 5.05 -12.82
C VAL A 42 5.34 5.61 -11.85
N ILE A 43 6.16 6.54 -12.33
CA ILE A 43 7.21 7.18 -11.55
C ILE A 43 6.88 8.67 -11.44
N TYR A 44 6.85 9.19 -10.22
CA TYR A 44 6.61 10.59 -9.93
C TYR A 44 7.84 11.22 -9.30
N TYR A 45 8.19 12.41 -9.78
CA TYR A 45 9.29 13.23 -9.29
C TYR A 45 8.71 14.49 -8.62
N PRO A 46 8.39 14.46 -7.31
CA PRO A 46 7.72 15.56 -6.61
C PRO A 46 8.46 16.90 -6.74
N THR A 47 9.79 16.85 -6.69
CA THR A 47 10.65 18.03 -6.74
C THR A 47 10.70 18.70 -8.12
N LYS A 48 10.44 17.93 -9.19
CA LYS A 48 10.46 18.42 -10.57
C LYS A 48 9.06 18.58 -11.16
N ASN A 49 8.03 18.16 -10.42
CA ASN A 49 6.65 18.11 -10.89
C ASN A 49 6.53 17.38 -12.24
N LYS A 50 7.15 16.20 -12.32
CA LYS A 50 7.21 15.36 -13.53
C LYS A 50 6.74 13.96 -13.23
N ILE A 51 6.15 13.33 -14.23
CA ILE A 51 5.65 11.97 -14.19
C ILE A 51 6.29 11.21 -15.35
N GLN A 52 6.67 9.96 -15.12
CA GLN A 52 7.16 9.07 -16.14
C GLN A 52 6.36 7.77 -16.16
N TYR A 53 5.92 7.38 -17.35
CA TYR A 53 5.21 6.12 -17.59
C TYR A 53 5.68 5.54 -18.93
N LYS A 54 6.12 4.27 -18.92
CA LYS A 54 6.64 3.56 -20.12
C LYS A 54 7.66 4.39 -20.92
N GLY A 55 8.57 5.06 -20.23
CA GLY A 55 9.62 5.89 -20.84
C GLY A 55 9.18 7.29 -21.31
N THR A 56 7.88 7.57 -21.33
CA THR A 56 7.36 8.92 -21.64
C THR A 56 7.38 9.76 -20.38
N VAL A 57 8.01 10.95 -20.44
CA VAL A 57 8.08 11.91 -19.34
C VAL A 57 7.15 13.09 -19.64
N THR A 58 6.21 13.36 -18.74
CA THR A 58 5.27 14.49 -18.83
C THR A 58 5.42 15.42 -17.64
N ALA A 59 5.14 16.71 -17.86
CA ALA A 59 4.95 17.63 -16.74
C ALA A 59 3.61 17.34 -16.07
N GLY A 60 3.57 17.34 -14.75
CA GLY A 60 2.35 17.04 -14.01
C GLY A 60 2.60 16.83 -12.53
N GLY A 61 1.63 17.26 -11.72
CA GLY A 61 1.67 17.09 -10.27
C GLY A 61 0.88 15.90 -9.79
N LEU A 62 0.65 15.86 -8.48
CA LEU A 62 0.02 14.71 -7.84
C LEU A 62 -1.36 14.36 -8.41
N ASN A 63 -2.16 15.36 -8.79
CA ASN A 63 -3.47 15.14 -9.41
C ASN A 63 -3.35 14.37 -10.74
N ASN A 64 -2.31 14.66 -11.53
CA ASN A 64 -2.04 13.92 -12.76
C ASN A 64 -1.59 12.49 -12.46
N VAL A 65 -0.80 12.28 -11.40
CA VAL A 65 -0.43 10.93 -10.94
C VAL A 65 -1.69 10.15 -10.56
N LYS A 66 -2.59 10.75 -9.78
CA LYS A 66 -3.86 10.15 -9.37
C LYS A 66 -4.68 9.70 -10.59
N ASN A 67 -4.98 10.63 -11.50
CA ASN A 67 -5.81 10.34 -12.67
C ASN A 67 -5.19 9.25 -13.56
N LEU A 68 -3.86 9.26 -13.69
CA LEU A 68 -3.13 8.25 -14.46
C LEU A 68 -3.17 6.88 -13.76
N VAL A 69 -2.96 6.82 -12.44
CA VAL A 69 -3.00 5.57 -11.68
C VAL A 69 -4.40 4.97 -11.68
N GLU A 70 -5.45 5.81 -11.58
CA GLU A 70 -6.85 5.39 -11.68
C GLU A 70 -7.17 4.81 -13.06
N SER A 71 -6.72 5.43 -14.15
CA SER A 71 -6.97 4.93 -15.50
C SER A 71 -6.21 3.64 -15.82
N LEU A 72 -5.02 3.47 -15.24
CA LEU A 72 -4.19 2.27 -15.42
C LEU A 72 -4.60 1.11 -14.51
N GLY A 73 -5.30 1.40 -13.40
CA GLY A 73 -5.73 0.45 -12.38
C GLY A 73 -4.59 -0.03 -11.48
N LEU A 74 -4.77 -0.03 -10.16
CA LEU A 74 -3.74 -0.47 -9.20
C LEU A 74 -3.45 -1.98 -9.28
N ALA A 75 -2.17 -2.36 -9.32
CA ALA A 75 -1.76 -3.76 -9.28
C ALA A 75 -1.75 -4.23 -7.82
N GLY A 76 -2.74 -5.04 -7.46
CA GLY A 76 -2.97 -5.47 -6.09
C GLY A 76 -4.20 -4.78 -5.50
N GLU A 77 -5.00 -5.56 -4.78
CA GLU A 77 -6.17 -5.10 -4.05
C GLU A 77 -5.84 -3.82 -3.27
N VAL A 78 -6.63 -2.77 -3.51
CA VAL A 78 -6.57 -1.54 -2.72
C VAL A 78 -7.00 -1.91 -1.32
N ILE A 79 -6.05 -2.02 -0.42
CA ILE A 79 -6.35 -2.03 1.00
C ILE A 79 -5.64 -0.83 1.57
N PRO A 80 -6.35 0.31 1.74
CA PRO A 80 -5.76 1.48 2.34
C PRO A 80 -5.32 1.11 3.76
N GLN A 81 -4.03 1.22 4.07
CA GLN A 81 -3.65 1.53 5.45
C GLN A 81 -3.95 3.00 5.67
N GLN A 82 -5.16 3.25 6.14
CA GLN A 82 -5.70 4.59 6.38
C GLN A 82 -5.27 5.18 7.73
N ASN A 83 -4.63 4.36 8.58
CA ASN A 83 -4.27 4.73 9.95
C ASN A 83 -2.78 5.06 10.07
N LYS A 84 -2.44 5.87 11.07
CA LYS A 84 -1.03 6.17 11.39
C LYS A 84 -0.29 4.84 11.65
N PRO A 85 1.04 4.76 11.41
CA PRO A 85 1.82 3.55 11.62
C PRO A 85 1.62 2.90 13.01
N ASP A 86 1.23 3.71 14.00
CA ASP A 86 1.08 3.33 15.40
C ASP A 86 -0.38 3.05 15.82
N GLU A 87 -1.35 3.10 14.91
CA GLU A 87 -2.78 2.99 15.22
C GLU A 87 -3.36 1.66 14.71
N ILE A 88 -3.64 0.75 15.64
CA ILE A 88 -4.24 -0.55 15.34
C ILE A 88 -5.64 -0.39 14.76
N THR A 89 -5.91 -1.03 13.62
CA THR A 89 -7.21 -0.97 12.95
C THR A 89 -8.10 -2.15 13.37
N LEU A 90 -9.42 -2.03 13.17
CA LEU A 90 -10.33 -3.17 13.33
C LEU A 90 -9.98 -4.34 12.38
N ARG A 91 -9.40 -4.02 11.22
CA ARG A 91 -8.87 -5.01 10.27
C ARG A 91 -7.69 -5.77 10.87
N ASP A 92 -6.77 -5.08 11.53
CA ASP A 92 -5.63 -5.70 12.21
C ASP A 92 -6.09 -6.60 13.37
N TYR A 93 -7.13 -6.18 14.11
CA TYR A 93 -7.75 -7.00 15.14
C TYR A 93 -8.31 -8.32 14.57
N PHE A 94 -9.07 -8.26 13.48
CA PHE A 94 -9.60 -9.47 12.82
C PHE A 94 -8.50 -10.33 12.21
N ALA A 95 -7.48 -9.73 11.60
CA ALA A 95 -6.34 -10.46 11.06
C ALA A 95 -5.57 -11.17 12.18
N ALA A 96 -5.35 -10.52 13.32
CA ALA A 96 -4.70 -11.13 14.49
C ALA A 96 -5.50 -12.32 15.04
N GLN A 97 -6.84 -12.21 15.12
CA GLN A 97 -7.69 -13.34 15.53
C GLN A 97 -7.64 -14.50 14.54
N ALA A 98 -7.71 -14.21 13.24
CA ALA A 98 -7.60 -15.24 12.20
C ALA A 98 -6.23 -15.93 12.24
N LEU A 99 -5.16 -15.16 12.42
CA LEU A 99 -3.80 -15.70 12.55
C LEU A 99 -3.67 -16.58 13.79
N ALA A 100 -4.21 -16.17 14.94
CA ALA A 100 -4.21 -16.98 16.15
C ALA A 100 -4.90 -18.34 15.92
N ALA A 101 -6.06 -18.34 15.24
CA ALA A 101 -6.77 -19.58 14.90
C ALA A 101 -5.98 -20.48 13.94
N LEU A 102 -5.28 -19.90 12.96
CA LEU A 102 -4.43 -20.63 12.01
C LEU A 102 -3.19 -21.22 12.68
N VAL A 103 -2.56 -20.48 13.61
CA VAL A 103 -1.35 -20.90 14.33
C VAL A 103 -1.66 -21.98 15.37
N ILE A 104 -2.82 -21.94 16.04
CA ILE A 104 -3.19 -22.93 17.06
C ILE A 104 -3.30 -24.36 16.47
N ASN A 105 -3.48 -24.49 15.16
CA ASN A 105 -3.51 -25.79 14.47
C ASN A 105 -2.12 -26.35 14.09
N THR A 106 -1.03 -25.65 14.41
CA THR A 106 0.33 -26.02 13.99
C THR A 106 1.13 -26.74 15.09
N ARG A 107 0.52 -27.73 15.75
CA ARG A 107 1.25 -28.72 16.58
C ARG A 107 2.16 -29.65 15.77
N LEU A 108 2.35 -29.39 14.48
CA LEU A 108 3.17 -30.17 13.57
C LEU A 108 4.03 -29.23 12.71
N LEU A 109 5.32 -29.16 13.07
CA LEU A 109 6.49 -29.24 12.19
C LEU A 109 7.46 -28.04 12.12
N PRO A 110 8.78 -28.33 12.02
CA PRO A 110 9.89 -27.42 12.22
C PRO A 110 10.42 -26.81 10.90
N ILE A 111 9.53 -26.25 10.07
CA ILE A 111 9.94 -25.60 8.83
C ILE A 111 9.31 -24.21 8.77
N ILE A 112 9.74 -23.35 9.68
CA ILE A 112 9.43 -21.92 9.62
C ILE A 112 10.40 -21.31 8.60
N ASP A 113 10.08 -21.43 7.32
CA ASP A 113 10.67 -20.58 6.28
C ASP A 113 9.93 -19.23 6.28
N GLU A 114 10.63 -18.12 6.02
CA GLU A 114 10.05 -16.76 6.00
C GLU A 114 8.85 -16.68 5.04
N GLY A 115 8.88 -17.46 3.96
CA GLY A 115 7.78 -17.56 2.99
C GLY A 115 6.47 -18.08 3.58
N TRP A 116 6.53 -18.98 4.57
CA TRP A 116 5.34 -19.54 5.21
C TRP A 116 4.65 -18.52 6.11
N SER A 117 5.41 -17.82 6.95
CA SER A 117 4.92 -16.76 7.85
C SER A 117 4.28 -15.61 7.07
N ILE A 118 4.90 -15.19 5.95
CA ILE A 118 4.34 -14.17 5.06
C ILE A 118 3.04 -14.65 4.42
N SER A 119 2.97 -15.91 4.01
CA SER A 119 1.77 -16.49 3.39
C SER A 119 0.61 -16.56 4.39
N LEU A 120 0.87 -16.99 5.62
CA LEU A 120 -0.14 -17.00 6.69
C LEU A 120 -0.66 -15.61 7.02
N ALA A 121 0.23 -14.61 7.12
CA ALA A 121 -0.18 -13.23 7.37
C ALA A 121 -1.12 -12.73 6.25
N LYS A 122 -0.81 -13.02 4.99
CA LYS A 122 -1.67 -12.66 3.85
C LYS A 122 -3.05 -13.32 3.93
N GLU A 123 -3.11 -14.61 4.25
CA GLU A 123 -4.39 -15.31 4.39
C GLU A 123 -5.25 -14.75 5.54
N ALA A 124 -4.63 -14.44 6.68
CA ALA A 124 -5.32 -13.83 7.80
C ALA A 124 -5.93 -12.46 7.44
N TYR A 125 -5.21 -11.64 6.67
CA TYR A 125 -5.72 -10.36 6.20
C TYR A 125 -6.87 -10.49 5.20
N LYS A 126 -6.85 -11.48 4.29
CA LYS A 126 -7.99 -11.76 3.40
C LYS A 126 -9.24 -12.16 4.18
N MET A 127 -9.08 -12.94 5.24
CA MET A 127 -10.20 -13.30 6.12
C MET A 127 -10.77 -12.07 6.82
N ALA A 128 -9.91 -11.19 7.33
CA ALA A 128 -10.34 -9.91 7.91
C ALA A 128 -11.12 -9.04 6.92
N ASP A 129 -10.68 -8.95 5.67
CA ASP A 129 -11.37 -8.21 4.62
C ASP A 129 -12.76 -8.81 4.31
N GLY A 130 -12.87 -10.14 4.33
CA GLY A 130 -14.16 -10.85 4.21
C GLY A 130 -15.11 -10.53 5.37
N MET A 131 -14.63 -10.51 6.61
CA MET A 131 -15.42 -10.18 7.80
C MET A 131 -15.93 -8.73 7.77
N LEU A 132 -15.08 -7.79 7.36
CA LEU A 132 -15.48 -6.38 7.21
C LEU A 132 -16.54 -6.20 6.13
N LYS A 133 -16.40 -6.89 4.99
CA LYS A 133 -17.40 -6.89 3.91
C LYS A 133 -18.73 -7.47 4.39
N ALA A 134 -18.72 -8.61 5.08
CA ALA A 134 -19.93 -9.21 5.63
C ALA A 134 -20.64 -8.29 6.63
N ARG A 135 -19.89 -7.56 7.45
CA ARG A 135 -20.44 -6.59 8.40
C ARG A 135 -21.07 -5.38 7.71
N GLY A 136 -20.45 -4.87 6.65
CA GLY A 136 -21.03 -3.79 5.83
C GLY A 136 -22.35 -4.19 5.20
N ASN A 137 -22.48 -5.46 4.79
CA ASN A 137 -23.71 -6.01 4.21
C ASN A 137 -24.82 -6.31 5.24
N ASN A 138 -24.50 -6.34 6.53
CA ASN A 138 -25.45 -6.58 7.62
C ASN A 138 -26.03 -5.27 8.22
N ASN A 139 -25.65 -4.10 7.71
CA ASN A 139 -26.21 -2.81 8.12
C ASN A 139 -27.45 -2.41 7.26
N GLY A 140 -28.26 -3.40 6.86
CA GLY A 140 -29.56 -3.21 6.21
C GLY A 140 -30.65 -2.83 7.21
#